data_AF-A0A842U1N1-F1
#
_entry.id   AF-A0A842U1N1-F1
#
_cell.length_a   1.000
_cell.length_b   1.000
_cell.length_c   1.000
_cell.angle_alpha   90.00
_cell.angle_beta   90.00
_cell.angle_gamma   90.00
#
_symmetry.space_group_name_H-M   'P 1'
#
loop_
_entity.id
_entity.type
_entity.pdbx_description
1 polymer ?
#
loop_
_entity_poly.entity_id
_entity_poly.type
_entity_poly.pdbx_seq_one_letter_code
_entity_poly.pdbx_strand_id
1 'polypeptide(L)'
;MDSEVYNNQLEIRHKELTLNGVLGIFPFSLGYVEENITSYQQDCETALVMPNSFRSRGLHFFFFEPPVDLTLDKTSSSNLGLILGASLNKQRLDVLIDRLIQYSGFQVIPPTEDFVELVNHGSQIRAAVYDQAEELSRERGGTVEQNWAIIEYADFLTHEEGLDPESAIKKATEKFGLAN
;
A
#
# COMPACT_ATOMS: atom_id res chain seq x y z
N MET A 1 -2.93 -25.84 -1.58
CA MET A 1 -2.59 -25.33 -2.92
C MET A 1 -1.45 -24.37 -2.69
N ASP A 2 -0.22 -24.80 -2.95
CA ASP A 2 0.94 -23.91 -2.92
C ASP A 2 0.92 -23.16 -4.26
N SER A 3 0.25 -22.01 -4.30
CA SER A 3 0.15 -21.23 -5.53
C SER A 3 1.51 -20.63 -5.87
N GLU A 4 1.80 -20.51 -7.16
CA GLU A 4 3.02 -19.89 -7.72
C GLU A 4 3.23 -18.46 -7.20
N VAL A 5 2.16 -17.81 -6.70
CA VAL A 5 2.20 -16.51 -6.02
C VAL A 5 2.93 -16.58 -4.69
N TYR A 6 2.62 -17.57 -3.83
CA TYR A 6 3.26 -17.71 -2.51
C TYR A 6 4.77 -17.94 -2.61
N ASN A 7 5.24 -18.60 -3.67
CA ASN A 7 6.67 -18.84 -3.89
C ASN A 7 7.42 -17.61 -4.42
N ASN A 8 6.70 -16.62 -4.96
CA ASN A 8 7.26 -15.40 -5.57
C ASN A 8 6.89 -14.12 -4.80
N GLN A 9 6.28 -14.27 -3.63
CA GLN A 9 5.97 -13.18 -2.73
C GLN A 9 7.12 -12.93 -1.75
N LEU A 10 7.54 -11.68 -1.62
CA LEU A 10 8.48 -11.26 -0.59
C LEU A 10 7.71 -10.77 0.63
N GLU A 11 7.86 -11.48 1.75
CA GLU A 11 7.26 -11.13 3.03
C GLU A 11 8.33 -10.59 3.99
N ILE A 12 8.08 -9.41 4.56
CA ILE A 12 8.92 -8.80 5.61
C ILE A 12 8.03 -8.55 6.83
N ARG A 13 8.55 -8.89 8.01
CA ARG A 13 7.84 -8.69 9.28
C ARG A 13 8.58 -7.73 10.20
N HIS A 14 7.83 -6.86 10.85
CA HIS A 14 8.29 -6.00 11.93
C HIS A 14 7.22 -5.97 13.02
N LYS A 15 7.47 -6.65 14.16
CA LYS A 15 6.47 -6.85 15.22
C LYS A 15 5.17 -7.44 14.64
N GLU A 16 4.03 -6.76 14.78
CA GLU A 16 2.74 -7.18 14.23
C GLU A 16 2.53 -6.73 12.76
N LEU A 17 3.37 -5.82 12.27
CA LEU A 17 3.34 -5.34 10.89
C LEU A 17 3.88 -6.41 9.93
N THR A 18 3.07 -6.74 8.94
CA THR A 18 3.46 -7.55 7.79
C THR A 18 3.49 -6.68 6.54
N LEU A 19 4.59 -6.74 5.79
CA LEU A 19 4.73 -6.18 4.46
C LEU A 19 4.85 -7.31 3.45
N ASN A 20 4.05 -7.26 2.40
CA ASN A 20 4.06 -8.22 1.30
C ASN A 20 4.26 -7.50 -0.03
N GLY A 21 5.25 -7.92 -0.80
CA GLY A 21 5.50 -7.45 -2.16
C GLY A 21 5.40 -8.59 -3.17
N VAL A 22 4.79 -8.32 -4.32
CA VAL A 22 4.75 -9.23 -5.47
C VAL A 22 5.19 -8.47 -6.72
N LEU A 23 6.14 -9.05 -7.45
CA LEU A 23 6.60 -8.52 -8.74
C LEU A 23 5.85 -9.22 -9.88
N GLY A 24 5.57 -8.50 -10.96
CA GLY A 24 4.85 -9.08 -12.09
C GLY A 24 4.71 -8.15 -13.28
N ILE A 25 3.90 -8.58 -14.23
CA ILE A 25 3.61 -7.86 -15.46
C ILE A 25 2.12 -7.53 -15.48
N PHE A 26 1.78 -6.27 -15.73
CA PHE A 26 0.42 -5.87 -16.07
C PHE A 26 0.18 -6.13 -17.56
N PRO A 27 -0.71 -7.06 -17.94
CA PRO A 27 -1.00 -7.34 -19.34
C PRO A 27 -1.87 -6.25 -19.99
N PHE A 28 -2.47 -5.37 -19.19
CA PHE A 28 -3.32 -4.27 -19.61
C PHE A 28 -2.76 -2.93 -19.10
N SER A 29 -3.22 -1.82 -19.69
CA SER A 29 -2.87 -0.49 -19.18
C SER A 29 -3.40 -0.31 -17.75
N LEU A 30 -2.70 0.50 -16.94
CA LEU A 30 -3.10 0.73 -15.56
C LEU A 30 -4.46 1.45 -15.42
N GLY A 31 -4.91 2.18 -16.45
CA GLY A 31 -6.28 2.72 -16.50
C GLY A 31 -7.35 1.62 -16.61
N TYR A 32 -7.10 0.57 -17.37
CA TYR A 32 -8.00 -0.60 -17.43
C TYR A 32 -7.99 -1.39 -16.12
N VAL A 33 -6.82 -1.51 -15.49
CA VAL A 33 -6.67 -2.14 -14.17
C VAL A 33 -7.43 -1.35 -13.10
N GLU A 34 -7.35 -0.02 -13.14
CA GLU A 34 -8.08 0.87 -12.22
C GLU A 34 -9.59 0.68 -12.30
N GLU A 35 -10.17 0.68 -13.50
CA GLU A 35 -11.61 0.46 -13.72
C GLU A 35 -12.08 -0.88 -13.14
N ASN A 36 -11.25 -1.92 -13.29
CA ASN A 36 -11.54 -3.24 -12.72
C ASN A 36 -11.34 -3.33 -11.20
N ILE A 37 -10.46 -2.53 -10.61
CA ILE A 37 -10.25 -2.56 -9.15
C ILE A 37 -11.31 -1.70 -8.44
N THR A 38 -11.55 -0.47 -8.92
CA THR A 38 -12.53 0.47 -8.34
C THR A 38 -13.97 -0.04 -8.41
N SER A 39 -14.32 -0.83 -9.44
CA SER A 39 -15.65 -1.44 -9.53
C SER A 39 -15.89 -2.58 -8.52
N TYR A 40 -14.83 -3.17 -7.97
CA TYR A 40 -14.91 -4.32 -7.05
C TYR A 40 -14.57 -3.99 -5.60
N GLN A 41 -13.84 -2.91 -5.36
CA GLN A 41 -13.50 -2.46 -4.02
C GLN A 41 -14.20 -1.13 -3.74
N GLN A 42 -15.38 -1.20 -3.11
CA GLN A 42 -16.05 -0.01 -2.54
C GLN A 42 -15.20 0.71 -1.48
N ASP A 43 -14.16 0.02 -0.98
CA ASP A 43 -13.35 0.44 0.16
C ASP A 43 -11.93 0.86 -0.22
N CYS A 44 -11.57 0.92 -1.51
CA CYS A 44 -10.24 1.38 -1.95
C CYS A 44 -10.34 2.74 -2.63
N GLU A 45 -9.54 3.70 -2.20
CA GLU A 45 -9.36 4.96 -2.93
C GLU A 45 -8.23 4.81 -3.94
N THR A 46 -8.40 5.27 -5.18
CA THR A 46 -7.31 5.26 -6.17
C THR A 46 -6.68 6.64 -6.28
N ALA A 47 -5.36 6.65 -6.39
CA ALA A 47 -4.60 7.89 -6.44
C ALA A 47 -3.60 7.91 -7.60
N LEU A 48 -3.48 9.09 -8.21
CA LEU A 48 -2.42 9.39 -9.18
C LEU A 48 -1.15 9.77 -8.41
N VAL A 49 -0.06 9.09 -8.74
CA VAL A 49 1.27 9.40 -8.19
C VAL A 49 2.00 10.42 -9.03
N MET A 50 2.84 11.23 -8.37
CA MET A 50 3.79 12.07 -9.08
C MET A 50 4.80 11.23 -9.87
N PRO A 51 5.19 11.68 -11.09
CA PRO A 51 6.24 11.01 -11.84
C PRO A 51 7.54 10.92 -11.03
N ASN A 52 8.17 9.73 -11.01
CA ASN A 52 9.41 9.42 -10.28
C ASN A 52 9.30 9.30 -8.75
N SER A 53 8.10 9.22 -8.16
CA SER A 53 7.97 8.87 -6.74
C SER A 53 8.30 7.40 -6.50
N PHE A 54 8.64 7.00 -5.26
CA PHE A 54 8.84 5.59 -4.92
C PHE A 54 7.59 4.74 -5.26
N ARG A 55 6.41 5.35 -5.17
CA ARG A 55 5.11 4.74 -5.48
C ARG A 55 4.84 4.70 -7.01
N SER A 56 5.73 5.27 -7.83
CA SER A 56 5.61 5.35 -9.28
C SER A 56 6.07 4.07 -10.02
N ARG A 57 6.15 2.90 -9.37
CA ARG A 57 6.66 1.66 -9.98
C ARG A 57 5.65 0.51 -10.02
N GLY A 58 4.41 0.77 -9.65
CA GLY A 58 3.33 -0.23 -9.73
C GLY A 58 2.09 0.15 -8.92
N LEU A 59 1.33 -0.87 -8.51
CA LEU A 59 0.27 -0.81 -7.53
C LEU A 59 0.84 -0.83 -6.11
N HIS A 60 0.71 0.30 -5.41
CA HIS A 60 1.02 0.36 -3.99
C HIS A 60 -0.27 0.48 -3.21
N PHE A 61 -0.40 -0.29 -2.14
CA PHE A 61 -1.49 -0.11 -1.20
C PHE A 61 -1.05 -0.27 0.24
N PHE A 62 -1.86 0.30 1.11
CA PHE A 62 -1.73 0.19 2.55
C PHE A 62 -3.08 -0.28 3.06
N PHE A 63 -3.09 -1.44 3.73
CA PHE A 63 -4.33 -2.01 4.22
C PHE A 63 -4.58 -1.55 5.65
N PHE A 64 -5.51 -0.61 5.76
CA PHE A 64 -6.26 -0.32 6.97
C PHE A 64 -7.71 -0.73 6.70
N GLU A 65 -8.59 -0.75 7.69
CA GLU A 65 -10.01 -0.99 7.43
C GLU A 65 -10.76 0.35 7.48
N PRO A 66 -11.23 0.91 6.33
CA PRO A 66 -11.12 0.42 4.94
C PRO A 66 -9.74 0.69 4.25
N PRO A 67 -9.33 -0.11 3.24
CA PRO A 67 -8.02 0.01 2.57
C PRO A 67 -7.80 1.39 1.98
N VAL A 68 -6.71 2.03 2.37
CA VAL A 68 -6.73 3.49 2.35
C VAL A 68 -6.35 4.06 1.02
N ASP A 69 -5.46 3.42 0.25
CA ASP A 69 -5.09 3.93 -1.06
C ASP A 69 -4.55 2.80 -1.94
N LEU A 70 -4.98 2.76 -3.19
CA LEU A 70 -4.38 2.06 -4.30
C LEU A 70 -3.76 3.10 -5.21
N THR A 71 -2.46 3.27 -5.08
CA THR A 71 -1.71 4.23 -5.87
C THR A 71 -1.30 3.61 -7.21
N LEU A 72 -1.60 4.30 -8.32
CA LEU A 72 -1.41 3.82 -9.69
C LEU A 72 -0.50 4.76 -10.48
N ASP A 73 0.65 4.27 -10.93
CA ASP A 73 1.50 5.04 -11.84
C ASP A 73 1.05 4.95 -13.30
N LYS A 74 0.23 5.91 -13.74
CA LYS A 74 -0.16 6.00 -15.15
C LYS A 74 0.96 6.50 -16.08
N THR A 75 2.14 6.84 -15.56
CA THR A 75 3.25 7.42 -16.34
C THR A 75 4.30 6.41 -16.81
N SER A 76 4.35 5.23 -16.19
CA SER A 76 5.23 4.15 -16.62
C SER A 76 4.85 3.62 -18.01
N SER A 77 5.83 3.60 -18.92
CA SER A 77 5.75 2.91 -20.21
C SER A 77 6.12 1.43 -20.13
N SER A 78 6.51 0.97 -18.93
CA SER A 78 6.84 -0.42 -18.66
C SER A 78 5.61 -1.19 -18.20
N ASN A 79 5.42 -2.37 -18.76
CA ASN A 79 4.41 -3.33 -18.26
C ASN A 79 4.86 -4.00 -16.96
N LEU A 80 6.12 -3.81 -16.53
CA LEU A 80 6.58 -4.27 -15.23
C LEU A 80 5.83 -3.53 -14.13
N GLY A 81 5.29 -4.28 -13.20
CA GLY A 81 4.51 -3.77 -12.11
C GLY A 81 4.86 -4.41 -10.78
N LEU A 82 4.46 -3.71 -9.73
CA LEU A 82 4.63 -4.09 -8.34
C LEU A 82 3.25 -4.12 -7.70
N ILE A 83 2.97 -5.10 -6.84
CA ILE A 83 1.86 -5.08 -5.88
C ILE A 83 2.51 -5.07 -4.49
N LEU A 84 2.47 -3.94 -3.78
CA LEU A 84 3.07 -3.80 -2.44
C LEU A 84 1.99 -3.44 -1.42
N GLY A 85 1.85 -4.25 -0.37
CA GLY A 85 0.88 -4.06 0.70
C GLY A 85 1.49 -4.17 2.09
N ALA A 86 1.01 -3.38 3.05
CA ALA A 86 1.32 -3.53 4.46
C ALA A 86 0.04 -3.69 5.28
N SER A 87 0.08 -4.49 6.35
CA SER A 87 -1.05 -4.69 7.25
C SER A 87 -0.63 -5.25 8.60
N LEU A 88 -1.42 -4.96 9.63
CA LEU A 88 -1.40 -5.65 10.93
C LEU A 88 -2.20 -6.97 10.90
N ASN A 89 -2.94 -7.23 9.82
CA ASN A 89 -3.66 -8.47 9.58
C ASN A 89 -3.15 -9.18 8.32
N LYS A 90 -2.16 -10.07 8.50
CA LYS A 90 -1.57 -10.85 7.42
C LYS A 90 -2.59 -11.59 6.55
N GLN A 91 -3.56 -12.27 7.17
CA GLN A 91 -4.51 -13.09 6.41
C GLN A 91 -5.36 -12.24 5.47
N ARG A 92 -5.77 -11.04 5.91
CA ARG A 92 -6.49 -10.10 5.04
C ARG A 92 -5.59 -9.52 3.96
N LEU A 93 -4.33 -9.22 4.28
CA LEU A 93 -3.34 -8.74 3.31
C LEU A 93 -3.13 -9.76 2.18
N ASP A 94 -2.96 -11.04 2.49
CA ASP A 94 -2.79 -12.10 1.49
C ASP A 94 -4.03 -12.20 0.59
N VAL A 95 -5.24 -12.19 1.17
CA VAL A 95 -6.51 -12.21 0.40
C VAL A 95 -6.63 -11.00 -0.53
N LEU A 96 -6.20 -9.83 -0.08
CA LEU A 96 -6.24 -8.62 -0.90
C LEU A 96 -5.26 -8.70 -2.07
N ILE A 97 -4.03 -9.16 -1.83
CA ILE A 97 -3.04 -9.37 -2.90
C ILE A 97 -3.58 -10.35 -3.94
N ASP A 98 -4.10 -11.50 -3.51
CA ASP A 98 -4.68 -12.50 -4.40
C ASP A 98 -5.82 -11.93 -5.25
N ARG A 99 -6.71 -11.12 -4.64
CA ARG A 99 -7.79 -10.44 -5.36
C ARG A 99 -7.25 -9.42 -6.37
N LEU A 100 -6.28 -8.60 -5.99
CA LEU A 100 -5.67 -7.62 -6.90
C LEU A 100 -5.00 -8.32 -8.09
N ILE A 101 -4.29 -9.42 -7.86
CA ILE A 101 -3.70 -10.24 -8.92
C ILE A 101 -4.78 -10.75 -9.87
N GLN A 102 -5.85 -11.33 -9.31
CA GLN A 102 -6.95 -11.89 -10.10
C GLN A 102 -7.66 -10.82 -10.95
N TYR A 103 -7.98 -9.66 -10.37
CA TYR A 103 -8.76 -8.62 -11.05
C TYR A 103 -7.95 -7.80 -12.06
N SER A 104 -6.66 -7.59 -11.78
CA SER A 104 -5.78 -6.88 -12.71
C SER A 104 -5.23 -7.79 -13.83
N GLY A 105 -5.38 -9.10 -13.70
CA GLY A 105 -4.72 -10.09 -14.56
C GLY A 105 -3.21 -10.11 -14.40
N PHE A 106 -2.69 -9.63 -13.26
CA PHE A 106 -1.26 -9.50 -13.00
C PHE A 106 -0.56 -10.86 -13.12
N GLN A 107 0.47 -10.89 -13.96
CA GLN A 107 1.27 -12.10 -14.17
C GLN A 107 2.46 -12.05 -13.24
N VAL A 108 2.41 -12.82 -12.16
CA VAL A 108 3.49 -12.89 -11.17
C VAL A 108 4.75 -13.45 -11.80
N ILE A 109 5.89 -12.82 -11.52
CA ILE A 109 7.22 -13.28 -11.94
C ILE A 109 8.15 -13.39 -10.74
N PRO A 110 9.25 -14.15 -10.84
CA PRO A 110 10.22 -14.25 -9.74
C PRO A 110 10.80 -12.89 -9.34
N PRO A 111 11.07 -12.67 -8.04
CA PRO A 111 11.65 -11.44 -7.55
C PRO A 111 13.06 -11.21 -8.11
N THR A 112 13.36 -9.98 -8.52
CA THR A 112 14.71 -9.53 -8.89
C THR A 112 15.45 -8.96 -7.67
N GLU A 113 16.77 -8.85 -7.72
CA GLU A 113 17.57 -8.22 -6.64
C GLU A 113 17.13 -6.78 -6.39
N ASP A 114 16.98 -5.97 -7.44
CA ASP A 114 16.47 -4.59 -7.36
C ASP A 114 15.10 -4.51 -6.67
N PHE A 115 14.21 -5.47 -6.94
CA PHE A 115 12.90 -5.54 -6.30
C PHE A 115 13.03 -5.87 -4.81
N VAL A 116 13.89 -6.83 -4.45
CA VAL A 116 14.14 -7.19 -3.05
C VAL A 116 14.70 -5.99 -2.28
N GLU A 117 15.67 -5.26 -2.84
CA GLU A 117 16.22 -4.05 -2.22
C GLU A 117 15.17 -2.96 -2.04
N LEU A 118 14.34 -2.72 -3.06
CA LEU A 118 13.25 -1.74 -3.02
C LEU A 118 12.26 -2.04 -1.88
N VAL A 119 11.83 -3.30 -1.76
CA VAL A 119 10.86 -3.72 -0.74
C VAL A 119 11.49 -3.66 0.65
N ASN A 120 12.76 -4.06 0.82
CA ASN A 120 13.47 -3.92 2.07
C ASN A 120 13.57 -2.45 2.51
N HIS A 121 13.91 -1.54 1.60
CA HIS A 121 13.99 -0.12 1.91
C HIS A 121 12.61 0.44 2.33
N GLY A 122 11.56 0.14 1.56
CA GLY A 122 10.19 0.54 1.90
C GLY A 122 9.71 -0.04 3.24
N SER A 123 10.15 -1.25 3.60
CA SER A 123 9.83 -1.87 4.89
C SER A 123 10.43 -1.13 6.07
N GLN A 124 11.65 -0.60 5.94
CA GLN A 124 12.31 0.14 7.02
C GLN A 124 11.57 1.44 7.32
N ILE A 125 11.11 2.13 6.27
CA ILE A 125 10.30 3.34 6.40
C ILE A 125 8.99 3.00 7.11
N ARG A 126 8.23 2.02 6.60
CA ARG A 126 6.93 1.62 7.19
C ARG A 126 7.07 1.09 8.62
N ALA A 127 8.16 0.41 8.95
CA ALA A 127 8.48 -0.04 10.30
C ALA A 127 8.70 1.14 11.27
N ALA A 128 9.43 2.16 10.83
CA ALA A 128 9.62 3.38 11.63
C ALA A 128 8.31 4.14 11.85
N VAL A 129 7.45 4.22 10.82
CA VAL A 129 6.12 4.83 10.94
C VAL A 129 5.22 4.04 11.89
N TYR A 130 5.29 2.70 11.86
CA TYR A 130 4.58 1.85 12.80
C TYR A 130 5.06 2.03 14.25
N ASP A 131 6.38 2.13 14.47
CA ASP A 131 6.93 2.39 15.81
C ASP A 131 6.43 3.74 16.38
N GLN A 132 6.33 4.76 15.53
CA GLN A 132 5.74 6.05 15.88
C GLN A 132 4.24 5.92 16.22
N ALA A 133 3.49 5.12 15.45
CA ALA A 133 2.07 4.89 15.72
C ALA A 133 1.83 4.18 17.06
N GLU A 134 2.70 3.24 17.43
CA GLU A 134 2.67 2.61 18.75
C GLU A 134 2.90 3.61 19.90
N GLU A 135 3.86 4.53 19.73
CA GLU A 135 4.12 5.58 20.71
C GLU A 135 2.90 6.50 20.86
N LEU A 136 2.33 6.96 19.75
CA LEU A 136 1.14 7.81 19.76
C LEU A 136 -0.07 7.12 20.38
N SER A 137 -0.28 5.84 20.11
CA SER A 137 -1.37 5.06 20.72
C SER A 137 -1.27 5.03 22.25
N ARG A 138 -0.05 4.98 22.80
CA ARG A 138 0.20 5.00 24.25
C ARG A 138 0.01 6.39 24.86
N GLU A 139 0.39 7.45 24.15
CA GLU A 139 0.39 8.82 24.67
C GLU A 139 -0.93 9.56 24.48
N ARG A 140 -1.55 9.40 23.32
CA ARG A 140 -2.69 10.21 22.85
C ARG A 140 -3.98 9.40 22.68
N GLY A 141 -3.90 8.08 22.84
CA GLY A 141 -5.03 7.17 22.66
C GLY A 141 -5.25 6.76 21.20
N GLY A 142 -6.38 6.09 20.97
CA GLY A 142 -6.63 5.37 19.72
C GLY A 142 -5.82 4.08 19.60
N THR A 143 -6.21 3.25 18.64
CA THR A 143 -5.49 2.01 18.33
C THR A 143 -4.21 2.29 17.54
N VAL A 144 -3.28 1.33 17.53
CA VAL A 144 -2.06 1.43 16.72
C VAL A 144 -2.43 1.50 15.24
N GLU A 145 -3.43 0.72 14.83
CA GLU A 145 -4.03 0.69 13.49
C GLU A 145 -4.46 2.10 13.05
N GLN A 146 -5.21 2.81 13.90
CA GLN A 146 -5.72 4.14 13.58
C GLN A 146 -4.60 5.17 13.46
N ASN A 147 -3.66 5.17 14.41
CA ASN A 147 -2.53 6.10 14.38
C ASN A 147 -1.64 5.84 13.15
N TRP A 148 -1.40 4.57 12.81
CA TRP A 148 -0.63 4.18 11.64
C TRP A 148 -1.34 4.62 10.34
N ALA A 149 -2.66 4.44 10.25
CA ALA A 149 -3.48 4.88 9.12
C ALA A 149 -3.40 6.39 8.91
N ILE A 150 -3.47 7.15 10.00
CA ILE A 150 -3.43 8.60 9.96
C ILE A 150 -2.09 9.10 9.45
N ILE A 151 -0.97 8.53 9.92
CA ILE A 151 0.36 8.97 9.47
C ILE A 151 0.56 8.65 7.99
N GLU A 152 0.26 7.42 7.56
CA GLU A 152 0.46 6.98 6.17
C GLU A 152 -0.45 7.75 5.19
N TYR A 153 -1.69 8.02 5.58
CA TYR A 153 -2.61 8.77 4.73
C TYR A 153 -2.27 10.26 4.69
N ALA A 154 -1.86 10.86 5.82
CA ALA A 154 -1.39 12.24 5.82
C ALA A 154 -0.13 12.42 4.95
N ASP A 155 0.82 11.47 5.05
CA ASP A 155 2.01 11.43 4.18
C ASP A 155 1.62 11.38 2.70
N PHE A 156 0.68 10.51 2.35
CA PHE A 156 0.15 10.40 1.00
C PHE A 156 -0.49 11.71 0.53
N LEU A 157 -1.40 12.30 1.29
CA LEU A 157 -2.07 13.57 0.95
C LEU A 157 -1.06 14.71 0.73
N THR A 158 0.01 14.75 1.54
CA THR A 158 1.04 15.77 1.41
C THR A 158 1.90 15.57 0.16
N HIS A 159 2.39 14.36 -0.07
CA HIS A 159 3.39 14.12 -1.11
C HIS A 159 2.81 13.84 -2.48
N GLU A 160 1.60 13.26 -2.56
CA GLU A 160 1.00 12.87 -3.83
C GLU A 160 -0.13 13.83 -4.25
N GLU A 161 -0.94 14.32 -3.29
CA GLU A 161 -1.97 15.33 -3.59
C GLU A 161 -1.51 16.78 -3.39
N GLY A 162 -0.33 17.00 -2.80
CA GLY A 162 0.23 18.34 -2.58
C GLY A 162 -0.49 19.14 -1.50
N LEU A 163 -1.19 18.49 -0.57
CA LEU A 163 -1.79 19.16 0.59
C LEU A 163 -0.71 19.63 1.56
N ASP A 164 -0.95 20.77 2.22
CA ASP A 164 -0.12 21.17 3.33
C ASP A 164 -0.22 20.16 4.50
N PRO A 165 0.86 19.95 5.27
CA PRO A 165 0.88 18.91 6.32
C PRO A 165 -0.23 19.06 7.37
N GLU A 166 -0.63 20.27 7.73
CA GLU A 166 -1.67 20.49 8.74
C GLU A 166 -3.05 20.05 8.21
N SER A 167 -3.38 20.44 6.99
CA SER A 167 -4.61 20.00 6.31
C SER A 167 -4.64 18.50 6.07
N ALA A 168 -3.50 17.90 5.70
CA ALA A 168 -3.38 16.47 5.48
C ALA A 168 -3.64 15.67 6.76
N ILE A 169 -2.98 16.04 7.87
CA ILE A 169 -3.19 15.41 9.19
C ILE A 169 -4.65 15.56 9.63
N LYS A 170 -5.24 16.74 9.46
CA LYS A 170 -6.64 16.98 9.82
C LYS A 170 -7.59 16.05 9.03
N LYS A 171 -7.47 16.00 7.70
CA LYS A 171 -8.27 15.10 6.85
C LYS A 171 -8.07 13.63 7.22
N ALA A 172 -6.83 13.22 7.51
CA ALA A 172 -6.55 11.85 7.90
C ALA A 172 -7.18 11.48 9.24
N THR A 173 -7.08 12.38 10.22
CA THR A 173 -7.69 12.23 11.54
C THR A 173 -9.22 12.13 11.45
N GLU A 174 -9.85 12.95 10.61
CA GLU A 174 -11.29 12.90 10.33
C GLU A 174 -11.71 11.57 9.68
N LYS A 175 -10.91 11.06 8.74
CA LYS A 175 -11.17 9.78 8.03
C LYS A 175 -11.10 8.57 8.95
N PHE A 176 -10.11 8.51 9.85
CA PHE A 176 -9.87 7.34 10.73
C PHE A 176 -10.42 7.47 12.15
N GLY A 177 -11.13 8.56 12.43
CA GLY A 177 -11.96 8.68 13.63
C GLY A 177 -11.18 8.87 14.95
N LEU A 178 -10.03 9.55 14.91
CA LEU A 178 -9.44 10.14 16.12
C LEU A 178 -10.10 11.50 16.36
N ALA A 179 -11.33 11.53 16.87
CA ALA A 179 -11.96 12.79 17.27
C ALA A 179 -11.21 13.39 18.48
N ASN A 180 -10.80 14.66 18.36
CA ASN A 180 -10.32 15.48 19.49
C ASN A 180 -11.37 15.59 20.61
#